data_AF-A0AAU2KVC8-F1
#
_entry.id   AF-A0AAU2KVC8-F1
#
_cell.length_a   1.000
_cell.length_b   1.000
_cell.length_c   1.000
_cell.angle_alpha   90.00
_cell.angle_beta   90.00
_cell.angle_gamma   90.00
#
_symmetry.space_group_name_H-M   'P 1'
#
loop_
_entity.id
_entity.type
_entity.pdbx_description
1 polymer ?
#
loop_
_entity_poly.entity_id
_entity_poly.type
_entity_poly.pdbx_seq_one_letter_code
_entity_poly.pdbx_strand_id
1 'polypeptide(L)'
;MNVRLPDAAEARGTRASSQARRAGLASFVGTTIEWYDFYIYGTASALVFGKLFFPDVSPAAGVLASFATFWVGFLARPIGGIVFGHLATAWAARAPWSPRCS
;
A
#
# COMPACT_ATOMS: atom_id res chain seq x y z
N MET A 1 -30.32 22.90 -35.48
CA MET A 1 -29.37 21.88 -34.98
C MET A 1 -29.60 21.72 -33.49
N ASN A 2 -30.17 20.60 -33.05
CA ASN A 2 -30.41 20.35 -31.63
C ASN A 2 -29.34 19.36 -31.13
N VAL A 3 -28.37 19.86 -30.37
CA VAL A 3 -27.31 19.05 -29.77
C VAL A 3 -27.92 18.32 -28.57
N ARG A 4 -28.08 17.00 -28.68
CA ARG A 4 -28.52 16.15 -27.57
C ARG A 4 -27.35 16.04 -26.58
N LEU A 5 -27.47 16.72 -25.44
CA LEU A 5 -26.50 16.58 -24.35
C LEU A 5 -26.53 15.12 -23.84
N PRO A 6 -25.38 14.51 -23.55
CA PRO A 6 -25.36 13.16 -22.98
C PRO A 6 -26.06 13.15 -21.63
N ASP A 7 -26.91 12.15 -21.40
CA ASP A 7 -27.65 12.00 -20.16
C ASP A 7 -26.68 11.88 -18.97
N ALA A 8 -27.03 12.50 -17.84
CA ALA A 8 -26.18 12.53 -16.65
C ALA A 8 -25.81 11.13 -16.11
N ALA A 9 -26.60 10.10 -16.46
CA ALA A 9 -26.31 8.70 -16.17
C ALA A 9 -25.11 8.16 -16.99
N GLU A 10 -25.06 8.49 -18.28
CA GLU A 10 -24.00 8.07 -19.20
C GLU A 10 -22.66 8.73 -18.86
N ALA A 11 -22.69 10.03 -18.53
CA ALA A 11 -21.52 10.78 -18.06
C ALA A 11 -20.95 10.22 -16.72
N ARG A 12 -21.82 9.73 -15.82
CA ARG A 12 -21.38 9.07 -14.57
C ARG A 12 -20.76 7.71 -14.84
N GLY A 13 -21.33 6.90 -15.74
CA GLY A 13 -20.78 5.59 -16.11
C GLY A 13 -19.36 5.69 -16.68
N THR A 14 -19.13 6.64 -17.58
CA THR A 14 -17.81 6.89 -18.19
C THR A 14 -16.78 7.42 -17.18
N ARG A 15 -17.19 8.28 -16.23
CA ARG A 15 -16.28 8.70 -15.13
C ARG A 15 -15.97 7.54 -14.18
N ALA A 16 -16.97 6.76 -13.78
CA ALA A 16 -16.77 5.64 -12.87
C ALA A 16 -15.82 4.58 -13.45
N SER A 17 -15.96 4.25 -14.74
CA SER A 17 -15.07 3.31 -15.42
C SER A 17 -13.64 3.85 -15.55
N SER A 18 -13.47 5.12 -15.88
CA SER A 18 -12.16 5.80 -15.91
C SER A 18 -11.48 5.80 -14.52
N GLN A 19 -12.24 6.12 -13.47
CA GLN A 19 -11.75 6.11 -12.09
C GLN A 19 -11.37 4.70 -11.62
N ALA A 20 -12.17 3.69 -11.94
CA ALA A 20 -11.86 2.30 -11.64
C ALA A 20 -10.57 1.83 -12.34
N ARG A 21 -10.38 2.19 -13.62
CA ARG A 21 -9.15 1.91 -14.36
C ARG A 21 -7.94 2.58 -13.71
N ARG A 22 -8.08 3.86 -13.33
CA ARG A 22 -7.01 4.61 -12.66
C ARG A 22 -6.66 4.00 -11.31
N ALA A 23 -7.66 3.64 -10.51
CA ALA A 23 -7.47 2.97 -9.23
C ALA A 23 -6.79 1.61 -9.39
N GLY A 24 -7.23 0.80 -10.35
CA GLY A 24 -6.61 -0.50 -10.65
C GLY A 24 -5.14 -0.38 -11.06
N LEU A 25 -4.80 0.58 -11.94
CA LEU A 25 -3.42 0.84 -12.33
C LEU A 25 -2.58 1.36 -11.16
N ALA A 26 -3.12 2.26 -10.34
CA ALA A 26 -2.43 2.76 -9.16
C ALA A 26 -2.13 1.62 -8.16
N SER A 27 -3.09 0.74 -7.90
CA SER A 27 -2.90 -0.42 -7.02
C SER A 27 -1.88 -1.41 -7.59
N PHE A 28 -1.90 -1.65 -8.90
CA PHE A 28 -0.94 -2.53 -9.56
C PHE A 28 0.49 -1.99 -9.47
N VAL A 29 0.69 -0.71 -9.80
CA VAL A 29 2.00 -0.06 -9.71
C VAL A 29 2.51 -0.05 -8.27
N GLY A 30 1.65 0.32 -7.31
CA GLY A 30 1.99 0.27 -5.89
C GLY A 30 2.42 -1.13 -5.45
N THR A 31 1.63 -2.14 -5.79
CA THR A 31 1.94 -3.55 -5.48
C THR A 31 3.28 -3.97 -6.10
N THR A 32 3.56 -3.58 -7.34
CA THR A 32 4.80 -3.92 -8.04
C THR A 32 6.02 -3.30 -7.36
N ILE A 33 5.94 -2.04 -6.96
CA ILE A 33 7.02 -1.35 -6.23
C ILE A 33 7.28 -2.03 -4.88
N GLU A 34 6.23 -2.41 -4.15
CA GLU A 34 6.38 -3.15 -2.90
C GLU A 34 7.11 -4.48 -3.11
N TRP A 35 6.74 -5.25 -4.15
CA TRP A 35 7.42 -6.51 -4.48
C TRP A 35 8.87 -6.29 -4.90
N TYR A 36 9.16 -5.22 -5.64
CA TYR A 36 10.51 -4.90 -6.07
C TYR A 36 11.44 -4.62 -4.88
N ASP A 37 11.00 -3.77 -3.94
CA ASP A 37 11.75 -3.46 -2.72
C ASP A 37 11.98 -4.73 -1.88
N PHE A 38 10.94 -5.54 -1.68
CA PHE A 38 11.06 -6.80 -0.94
C PHE A 38 12.04 -7.79 -1.56
N TYR A 39 12.08 -7.89 -2.88
CA TYR A 39 12.98 -8.81 -3.56
C TYR A 39 14.44 -8.39 -3.36
N ILE A 40 14.74 -7.11 -3.57
CA ILE A 40 16.10 -6.57 -3.37
C ILE A 40 16.52 -6.68 -1.91
N TYR A 41 15.64 -6.29 -0.99
CA TYR A 41 15.97 -6.33 0.44
C TYR A 41 16.10 -7.77 0.96
N GLY A 42 15.26 -8.69 0.49
CA GLY A 42 15.33 -10.11 0.83
C GLY A 42 16.60 -10.78 0.31
N THR A 43 16.99 -10.51 -0.93
CA THR A 43 18.25 -11.01 -1.50
C THR A 43 19.47 -10.42 -0.79
N ALA A 44 19.45 -9.13 -0.46
CA ALA A 44 20.49 -8.50 0.35
C ALA A 44 20.57 -9.07 1.77
N SER A 45 19.43 -9.41 2.36
CA SER A 45 19.34 -10.09 3.67
C SER A 45 20.03 -11.45 3.66
N ALA A 46 19.84 -12.21 2.57
CA ALA A 46 20.45 -13.52 2.40
C ALA A 46 21.97 -13.46 2.20
N LEU A 47 22.46 -12.46 1.47
CA LEU A 47 23.83 -12.47 0.94
C LEU A 47 24.80 -11.51 1.65
N VAL A 48 24.30 -10.37 2.14
CA VAL A 48 25.13 -9.24 2.56
C VAL A 48 24.89 -8.84 4.01
N PHE A 49 23.63 -8.63 4.40
CA PHE A 49 23.30 -8.01 5.69
C PHE A 49 23.70 -8.82 6.91
N GLY A 50 23.66 -10.15 6.84
CA GLY A 50 24.15 -11.02 7.92
C GLY A 50 25.61 -10.70 8.28
N LYS A 51 26.47 -10.49 7.27
CA LYS A 51 27.89 -10.15 7.48
C LYS A 51 28.10 -8.69 7.87
N LEU A 52 27.24 -7.81 7.37
CA LEU A 52 27.37 -6.36 7.57
C LEU A 52 26.92 -5.91 8.97
N PHE A 53 25.82 -6.47 9.48
CA PHE A 53 25.21 -6.07 10.74
C PHE A 53 25.45 -7.06 11.89
N PHE A 54 25.77 -8.31 11.59
CA PHE A 54 25.99 -9.36 12.60
C PHE A 54 27.34 -10.08 12.39
N PRO A 55 28.48 -9.37 12.41
CA PRO A 55 29.80 -9.98 12.17
C PRO A 55 30.29 -10.86 13.32
N ASP A 56 29.86 -10.60 14.56
CA ASP A 56 30.36 -11.26 15.77
C ASP A 56 29.66 -12.59 16.10
N VAL A 57 28.68 -13.00 15.27
CA VAL A 57 27.95 -14.26 15.44
C VAL A 57 28.33 -15.27 14.36
N SER A 58 27.89 -16.52 14.52
CA SER A 58 28.12 -17.53 13.49
C SER A 58 27.46 -17.12 12.17
N PRO A 59 28.05 -17.45 11.00
CA PRO A 59 27.52 -17.02 9.70
C PRO A 59 26.05 -17.40 9.48
N ALA A 60 25.64 -18.58 9.96
CA ALA A 60 24.26 -19.03 9.89
C ALA A 60 23.33 -18.18 10.79
N ALA A 61 23.74 -17.89 12.02
CA ALA A 61 22.97 -17.06 12.93
C ALA A 61 22.83 -15.62 12.42
N GLY A 62 23.87 -15.05 11.81
CA GLY A 62 23.83 -13.71 11.22
C GLY A 62 22.83 -13.60 10.06
N VAL A 63 22.75 -14.63 9.20
CA VAL A 63 21.74 -14.70 8.13
C VAL A 63 20.33 -14.81 8.72
N LEU A 64 20.12 -15.67 9.71
CA LEU A 64 18.82 -15.80 10.39
C LEU A 64 18.39 -14.49 11.06
N ALA A 65 19.30 -13.81 11.74
CA ALA A 65 19.04 -12.51 12.36
C ALA A 65 18.70 -11.44 11.32
N SER A 66 19.41 -11.43 10.17
CA SER A 66 19.08 -10.53 9.07
C SER A 66 17.69 -10.79 8.49
N PHE A 67 17.31 -12.04 8.29
CA PHE A 67 15.96 -12.38 7.84
C PHE A 67 14.91 -12.00 8.88
N ALA A 68 15.19 -12.18 10.17
CA ALA A 68 14.28 -11.76 11.24
C ALA A 68 13.98 -10.27 11.16
N THR A 69 15.01 -9.43 10.94
CA THR A 69 14.84 -7.98 10.74
C THR A 69 14.02 -7.66 9.48
N PHE A 70 14.28 -8.35 8.37
CA PHE A 70 13.48 -8.20 7.15
C PHE A 70 12.00 -8.52 7.38
N TRP A 71 11.71 -9.59 8.13
CA TRP A 71 10.35 -10.01 8.47
C TRP A 71 9.58 -9.00 9.35
N VAL A 72 10.26 -8.15 10.12
CA VAL A 72 9.60 -7.08 10.89
C VAL A 72 8.76 -6.17 9.99
N GLY A 73 9.23 -5.89 8.77
CA GLY A 73 8.50 -5.08 7.80
C GLY A 73 7.18 -5.71 7.31
N PHE A 74 7.07 -7.04 7.35
CA PHE A 74 5.83 -7.74 7.02
C PHE A 74 4.80 -7.66 8.15
N LEU A 75 5.26 -7.62 9.40
CA LEU A 75 4.39 -7.42 10.56
C LEU A 75 3.94 -5.96 10.68
N ALA A 76 4.80 -5.01 10.31
CA ALA A 76 4.47 -3.59 10.33
C ALA A 76 3.30 -3.23 9.40
N ARG A 77 3.16 -3.90 8.25
CA ARG A 77 2.07 -3.66 7.28
C ARG A 77 0.65 -3.87 7.85
N PRO A 78 0.28 -5.05 8.39
CA PRO A 78 -1.05 -5.25 8.97
C PRO A 78 -1.27 -4.35 10.19
N ILE A 79 -0.24 -4.13 11.01
CA ILE A 79 -0.32 -3.24 12.17
C ILE A 79 -0.64 -1.81 11.72
N GLY A 80 0.07 -1.31 10.71
CA GLY A 80 -0.20 -0.01 10.10
C GLY A 80 -1.62 0.08 9.56
N GLY A 81 -2.10 -0.94 8.83
CA GLY A 81 -3.46 -0.99 8.31
C GLY A 81 -4.53 -0.91 9.40
N ILE A 82 -4.34 -1.63 10.51
CA ILE A 82 -5.25 -1.58 11.67
C ILE A 82 -5.25 -0.17 12.27
N VAL A 83 -4.07 0.38 12.60
CA VAL A 83 -3.93 1.70 13.23
C VAL A 83 -4.50 2.81 12.34
N PHE A 84 -4.03 2.91 11.09
CA PHE A 84 -4.48 3.94 10.18
C PHE A 84 -5.93 3.75 9.73
N GLY A 85 -6.43 2.51 9.67
CA GLY A 85 -7.84 2.23 9.43
C GLY A 85 -8.75 2.75 10.55
N HIS A 86 -8.41 2.45 11.81
CA HIS A 86 -9.15 2.97 12.97
C HIS A 86 -9.10 4.49 13.04
N LEU A 87 -7.93 5.09 12.78
CA LEU A 87 -7.80 6.53 12.70
C LEU A 87 -8.70 7.08 11.57
N ALA A 88 -8.62 6.54 10.35
CA ALA A 88 -9.40 7.04 9.22
C ALA A 88 -10.92 7.04 9.50
N THR A 89 -11.43 6.01 10.16
CA THR A 89 -12.84 5.98 10.60
C THR A 89 -13.15 7.09 11.61
N ALA A 90 -12.28 7.28 12.61
CA ALA A 90 -12.46 8.33 13.61
C ALA A 90 -12.35 9.75 13.00
N TRP A 91 -11.42 9.97 12.07
CA TRP A 91 -11.27 11.24 11.35
C TRP A 91 -12.48 11.52 10.45
N ALA A 92 -12.99 10.50 9.75
CA ALA A 92 -14.19 10.62 8.92
C ALA A 92 -15.44 10.95 9.74
N ALA A 93 -15.59 10.38 10.93
CA ALA A 93 -16.73 10.63 11.82
C ALA A 93 -16.77 12.06 12.38
N ARG A 94 -15.62 12.73 12.46
CA ARG A 94 -15.49 14.11 12.99
C ARG A 94 -15.57 15.18 11.90
N ALA A 95 -15.77 14.77 10.66
CA ALA A 95 -15.68 15.67 9.54
C ALA A 95 -16.96 16.51 9.36
N PRO A 96 -16.85 17.85 9.22
CA PRO A 96 -18.00 18.76 9.23
C PRO A 96 -18.82 18.78 7.92
N TRP A 97 -18.49 17.94 6.93
CA TRP A 97 -19.12 17.92 5.61
C TRP A 97 -20.34 16.99 5.49
N SER A 98 -20.97 16.60 6.60
CA SER A 98 -22.27 15.93 6.54
C SER A 98 -23.27 16.84 5.79
N PRO A 99 -23.81 16.43 4.62
CA PRO A 99 -24.81 17.24 3.95
C PRO A 99 -26.06 17.26 4.83
N ARG A 100 -26.34 18.42 5.44
CA ARG A 100 -27.66 18.71 6.00
C ARG A 100 -28.60 18.80 4.81
N CYS A 101 -29.40 17.76 4.59
CA CYS A 101 -30.52 17.83 3.65
C CYS A 101 -31.55 18.83 4.20
N SER A 102 -31.83 19.87 3.43
CA SER A 102 -33.03 20.71 3.51
C SER A 102 -34.05 20.21 2.50
#